data_AF-A0A1A8C452-F1
#
_entry.id   AF-A0A1A8C452-F1
#
_cell.length_a   1.000
_cell.length_b   1.000
_cell.length_c   1.000
_cell.angle_alpha   90.00
_cell.angle_beta   90.00
_cell.angle_gamma   90.00
#
_symmetry.space_group_name_H-M   'P 1'
#
loop_
_entity.id
_entity.type
_entity.pdbx_description
1 polymer ?
#
loop_
_entity_poly.entity_id
_entity_poly.type
_entity_poly.pdbx_seq_one_letter_code
_entity_poly.pdbx_strand_id
1 'polypeptide(L)'
;ELESRISSLDLSHVDLVNKTWKFGGNAQGYRNIQNLISNFPTFCIRDIQGDPVAWILVYDYCALGMLYTLPEHRGKGYAKVLISTMAKKLHAEGFPVYCFIEDNNTMSYKLFTNMGFLEDSSYRAAWIEFNFGSGD
;
A
#
# COMPACT_ATOMS: atom_id res chain seq x y z
N GLU A 1 10.55 -10.72 16.66
CA GLU A 1 10.76 -11.54 15.44
C GLU A 1 10.13 -10.97 14.18
N LEU A 2 8.87 -10.51 14.20
CA LEU A 2 8.27 -9.92 12.99
C LEU A 2 8.86 -8.54 12.66
N GLU A 3 9.14 -7.71 13.68
CA GLU A 3 9.75 -6.39 13.50
C GLU A 3 11.15 -6.46 12.88
N SER A 4 11.94 -7.49 13.20
CA SER A 4 13.27 -7.69 12.61
C SER A 4 13.24 -8.11 11.13
N ARG A 5 12.06 -8.41 10.59
CA ARG A 5 11.84 -8.75 9.17
C ARG A 5 11.29 -7.58 8.36
N ILE A 6 11.10 -6.42 9.00
CA ILE A 6 10.66 -5.20 8.33
C ILE A 6 11.86 -4.60 7.61
N SER A 7 11.67 -4.26 6.34
CA SER A 7 12.63 -3.53 5.52
C SER A 7 11.87 -2.63 4.53
N SER A 8 12.56 -2.03 3.57
CA SER A 8 11.92 -1.26 2.49
C SER A 8 11.87 -2.06 1.19
N LEU A 9 10.93 -1.67 0.32
CA LEU A 9 10.96 -2.06 -1.08
C LEU A 9 12.06 -1.26 -1.80
N ASP A 10 12.57 -1.85 -2.87
CA ASP A 10 13.50 -1.21 -3.80
C ASP A 10 13.05 -1.46 -5.25
N LEU A 11 13.80 -0.93 -6.22
CA LEU A 11 13.45 -0.98 -7.64
C LEU A 11 13.28 -2.40 -8.21
N SER A 12 13.93 -3.41 -7.61
CA SER A 12 13.76 -4.80 -8.04
C SER A 12 12.35 -5.34 -7.76
N HIS A 13 11.60 -4.69 -6.86
CA HIS A 13 10.27 -5.13 -6.42
C HIS A 13 9.11 -4.44 -7.17
N VAL A 14 9.40 -3.50 -8.09
CA VAL A 14 8.36 -2.76 -8.83
C VAL A 14 7.44 -3.73 -9.60
N ASP A 15 8.02 -4.72 -10.26
CA ASP A 15 7.27 -5.70 -11.05
C ASP A 15 6.32 -6.54 -10.17
N LEU A 16 6.78 -6.97 -8.99
CA LEU A 16 5.97 -7.69 -8.02
C LEU A 16 4.75 -6.87 -7.59
N VAL A 17 4.95 -5.62 -7.19
CA VAL A 17 3.86 -4.73 -6.75
C VAL A 17 2.92 -4.44 -7.93
N ASN A 18 3.46 -4.21 -9.13
CA ASN A 18 2.64 -3.92 -10.31
C ASN A 18 1.77 -5.12 -10.71
N LYS A 19 2.27 -6.35 -10.60
CA LYS A 19 1.50 -7.57 -10.93
C LYS A 19 0.43 -7.90 -9.91
N THR A 20 0.63 -7.52 -8.65
CA THR A 20 -0.27 -7.89 -7.54
C THR A 20 -1.31 -6.82 -7.24
N TRP A 21 -1.05 -5.56 -7.59
CA TRP A 21 -1.99 -4.48 -7.42
C TRP A 21 -3.16 -4.58 -8.41
N LYS A 22 -4.40 -4.46 -7.90
CA LYS A 22 -5.64 -4.57 -8.68
C LYS A 22 -5.68 -3.67 -9.91
N PHE A 23 -5.08 -2.48 -9.83
CA PHE A 23 -5.04 -1.49 -10.91
C PHE A 23 -3.68 -1.44 -11.63
N GLY A 24 -2.81 -2.41 -11.33
CA GLY A 24 -1.50 -2.54 -11.95
C GLY A 24 -1.54 -3.36 -13.25
N GLY A 25 -0.46 -4.07 -13.53
CA GLY A 25 -0.32 -4.94 -14.70
C GLY A 25 -0.04 -4.23 -16.01
N ASN A 26 0.10 -2.90 -16.00
CA ASN A 26 0.37 -2.09 -17.18
C ASN A 26 1.60 -1.19 -16.98
N ALA A 27 2.08 -0.57 -18.07
CA ALA A 27 3.28 0.26 -18.05
C ALA A 27 3.09 1.57 -17.25
N GLN A 28 1.87 2.10 -17.16
CA GLN A 28 1.59 3.28 -16.37
C GLN A 28 1.64 2.96 -14.87
N GLY A 29 1.05 1.85 -14.44
CA GLY A 29 1.13 1.32 -13.09
C GLY A 29 2.59 1.07 -12.68
N TYR A 30 3.38 0.45 -13.57
CA TYR A 30 4.81 0.23 -13.33
C TYR A 30 5.55 1.56 -13.05
N ARG A 31 5.39 2.56 -13.94
CA ARG A 31 6.03 3.88 -13.77
C ARG A 31 5.59 4.58 -12.47
N ASN A 32 4.30 4.53 -12.16
CA ASN A 32 3.78 5.12 -10.93
C ASN A 32 4.39 4.44 -9.70
N ILE A 33 4.39 3.11 -9.65
CA ILE A 33 4.96 2.34 -8.54
C ILE A 33 6.47 2.59 -8.41
N GLN A 34 7.20 2.63 -9.53
CA GLN A 34 8.61 2.99 -9.55
C GLN A 34 8.85 4.36 -8.92
N ASN A 35 8.04 5.36 -9.26
CA ASN A 35 8.12 6.69 -8.68
C ASN A 35 7.82 6.67 -7.18
N LEU A 36 6.82 5.91 -6.73
CA LEU A 36 6.50 5.78 -5.31
C LEU A 36 7.64 5.13 -4.53
N ILE A 37 8.18 4.01 -5.01
CA ILE A 37 9.29 3.30 -4.36
C ILE A 37 10.56 4.16 -4.28
N SER A 38 10.82 4.98 -5.31
CA SER A 38 12.04 5.79 -5.38
C SER A 38 12.02 7.01 -4.45
N ASN A 39 10.83 7.59 -4.20
CA ASN A 39 10.72 8.92 -3.61
C ASN A 39 9.95 8.97 -2.29
N PHE A 40 9.18 7.92 -1.96
CA PHE A 40 8.29 7.89 -0.79
C PHE A 40 8.62 6.69 0.10
N PRO A 41 8.32 6.78 1.40
CA PRO A 41 8.60 5.68 2.30
C PRO A 41 7.80 4.43 1.94
N THR A 42 8.49 3.30 1.96
CA THR A 42 7.88 1.99 1.79
C THR A 42 8.34 1.07 2.91
N PHE A 43 7.45 0.16 3.31
CA PHE A 43 7.78 -0.92 4.21
C PHE A 43 7.29 -2.25 3.66
N CYS A 44 8.10 -3.29 3.83
CA CYS A 44 7.73 -4.66 3.54
C CYS A 44 8.19 -5.61 4.64
N ILE A 45 7.52 -6.74 4.75
CA ILE A 45 7.94 -7.89 5.56
C ILE A 45 8.49 -8.94 4.61
N ARG A 46 9.72 -9.39 4.85
CA ARG A 46 10.38 -10.44 4.06
C ARG A 46 10.18 -11.83 4.66
N ASP A 47 10.19 -12.87 3.84
CA ASP A 47 10.25 -14.26 4.29
C ASP A 47 11.68 -14.71 4.68
N ILE A 48 11.87 -16.01 4.85
CA ILE A 48 13.18 -16.59 5.18
C ILE A 48 14.16 -16.59 4.00
N GLN A 49 13.65 -16.47 2.77
CA GLN A 49 14.45 -16.39 1.55
C GLN A 49 14.84 -14.93 1.25
N GLY A 50 14.19 -13.98 1.93
CA GLY A 50 14.44 -12.55 1.77
C GLY A 50 13.43 -11.88 0.84
N ASP A 51 12.39 -12.58 0.38
CA ASP A 51 11.42 -12.04 -0.57
C ASP A 51 10.28 -11.31 0.16
N PRO A 52 9.80 -10.15 -0.34
CA PRO A 52 8.65 -9.47 0.25
C PRO A 52 7.37 -10.29 0.14
N VAL A 53 6.73 -10.55 1.29
CA VAL A 53 5.46 -11.28 1.38
C VAL A 53 4.28 -10.42 1.84
N ALA A 54 4.58 -9.22 2.33
CA ALA A 54 3.61 -8.17 2.60
C ALA A 54 4.28 -6.81 2.47
N TRP A 55 3.54 -5.79 2.06
CA TRP A 55 4.07 -4.43 1.90
C TRP A 55 2.98 -3.37 2.04
N ILE A 56 3.43 -2.14 2.27
CA ILE A 56 2.63 -0.91 2.26
C ILE A 56 3.47 0.20 1.62
N LEU A 57 2.82 1.00 0.78
CA LEU A 57 3.40 2.19 0.18
C LEU A 57 2.63 3.43 0.66
N VAL A 58 3.20 4.59 0.37
CA VAL A 58 2.55 5.89 0.53
C VAL A 58 2.43 6.51 -0.86
N TYR A 59 1.25 7.01 -1.21
CA TYR A 59 1.05 7.75 -2.45
C TYR A 59 1.74 9.12 -2.40
N ASP A 60 1.90 9.77 -3.54
CA ASP A 60 2.48 11.11 -3.67
C ASP A 60 1.68 12.22 -2.95
N TYR A 61 0.42 11.94 -2.61
CA TYR A 61 -0.42 12.76 -1.73
C TYR A 61 -0.44 12.30 -0.26
N CYS A 62 0.52 11.46 0.17
CA CYS A 62 0.70 10.98 1.55
C CYS A 62 -0.35 9.99 2.11
N ALA A 63 -1.32 9.54 1.30
CA ALA A 63 -2.23 8.49 1.73
C ALA A 63 -1.53 7.13 1.81
N LEU A 64 -1.85 6.34 2.83
CA LEU A 64 -1.46 4.93 2.90
C LEU A 64 -2.11 4.17 1.74
N GLY A 65 -1.32 3.36 1.05
CA GLY A 65 -1.73 2.79 -0.23
C GLY A 65 -1.04 1.47 -0.55
N MET A 66 -1.60 0.77 -1.55
CA MET A 66 -1.05 -0.48 -2.09
C MET A 66 -0.69 -1.50 -1.00
N LEU A 67 -1.45 -1.48 0.12
CA LEU A 67 -1.29 -2.42 1.22
C LEU A 67 -1.65 -3.82 0.71
N TYR A 68 -0.71 -4.76 0.84
CA TYR A 68 -0.93 -6.12 0.38
C TYR A 68 -0.24 -7.14 1.27
N THR A 69 -0.79 -8.34 1.29
CA THR A 69 -0.18 -9.53 1.89
C THR A 69 -0.51 -10.71 0.99
N LEU A 70 0.52 -11.44 0.57
CA LEU A 70 0.39 -12.65 -0.23
C LEU A 70 -0.61 -13.62 0.43
N PRO A 71 -1.52 -14.27 -0.32
CA PRO A 71 -2.58 -15.11 0.24
C PRO A 71 -2.14 -16.09 1.34
N GLU A 72 -1.05 -16.81 1.11
CA GLU A 72 -0.42 -17.80 1.98
C GLU A 72 0.25 -17.20 3.23
N HIS A 73 0.38 -15.88 3.29
CA HIS A 73 0.88 -15.12 4.43
C HIS A 73 -0.20 -14.33 5.18
N ARG A 74 -1.48 -14.42 4.77
CA ARG A 74 -2.59 -13.75 5.46
C ARG A 74 -2.88 -14.36 6.83
N GLY A 75 -3.58 -13.60 7.68
CA GLY A 75 -3.92 -14.02 9.05
C GLY A 75 -2.75 -13.94 10.05
N LYS A 76 -1.54 -13.58 9.62
CA LYS A 76 -0.32 -13.50 10.46
C LYS A 76 -0.08 -12.12 11.08
N GLY A 77 -1.02 -11.18 10.94
CA GLY A 77 -0.92 -9.81 11.49
C GLY A 77 -0.01 -8.85 10.73
N TYR A 78 0.57 -9.25 9.58
CA TYR A 78 1.55 -8.47 8.83
C TYR A 78 1.04 -7.08 8.42
N ALA A 79 -0.19 -7.00 7.92
CA ALA A 79 -0.80 -5.72 7.55
C ALA A 79 -0.88 -4.75 8.74
N LYS A 80 -1.23 -5.22 9.95
CA LYS A 80 -1.29 -4.38 11.16
C LYS A 80 0.07 -3.82 11.56
N VAL A 81 1.12 -4.64 11.42
CA VAL A 81 2.49 -4.22 11.71
C VAL A 81 2.95 -3.17 10.70
N LEU A 82 2.69 -3.38 9.41
CA LEU A 82 3.05 -2.43 8.36
C LEU A 82 2.30 -1.09 8.50
N ILE A 83 0.98 -1.13 8.73
CA ILE A 83 0.18 0.08 8.99
C ILE A 83 0.73 0.83 10.20
N SER A 84 0.95 0.15 11.33
CA SER A 84 1.49 0.78 12.55
C SER A 84 2.87 1.39 12.33
N THR A 85 3.74 0.70 11.58
CA THR A 85 5.10 1.17 11.29
C THR A 85 5.08 2.41 10.41
N MET A 86 4.28 2.39 9.34
CA MET A 86 4.14 3.54 8.44
C MET A 86 3.47 4.73 9.15
N ALA A 87 2.41 4.48 9.93
CA ALA A 87 1.71 5.51 10.70
C ALA A 87 2.65 6.22 11.70
N LYS A 88 3.47 5.46 12.44
CA LYS A 88 4.47 6.02 13.36
C LYS A 88 5.50 6.89 12.62
N LYS A 89 5.97 6.44 11.45
CA LYS A 89 6.92 7.21 10.63
C LYS A 89 6.31 8.53 10.15
N LEU A 90 5.14 8.47 9.51
CA LEU A 90 4.45 9.66 9.01
C LEU A 90 4.14 10.65 10.13
N HIS A 91 3.61 10.16 11.26
CA HIS A 91 3.31 11.00 12.41
C HIS A 91 4.56 11.67 13.00
N ALA A 92 5.67 10.93 13.12
CA ALA A 92 6.94 11.48 13.62
C ALA A 92 7.51 12.59 12.69
N GLU A 93 7.18 12.53 11.41
CA GLU A 93 7.56 13.52 10.39
C GLU A 93 6.54 14.65 10.23
N GLY A 94 5.46 14.66 11.02
CA GLY A 94 4.42 15.69 10.99
C GLY A 94 3.40 15.53 9.86
N PHE A 95 3.35 14.38 9.19
CA PHE A 95 2.37 14.08 8.14
C PHE A 95 1.08 13.47 8.71
N PRO A 96 -0.08 13.72 8.08
CA PRO A 96 -1.32 13.05 8.44
C PRO A 96 -1.25 11.55 8.10
N VAL A 97 -1.98 10.74 8.87
CA VAL A 97 -2.12 9.31 8.63
C VAL A 97 -3.54 9.03 8.19
N TYR A 98 -3.72 8.73 6.90
CA TYR A 98 -5.03 8.48 6.32
C TYR A 98 -4.92 7.51 5.13
N CYS A 99 -6.05 6.96 4.69
CA CYS A 99 -6.11 6.05 3.56
C CYS A 99 -7.47 6.15 2.86
N PHE A 100 -7.54 5.60 1.66
CA PHE A 100 -8.80 5.44 0.95
C PHE A 100 -9.08 3.96 0.75
N ILE A 101 -10.33 3.57 0.99
CA ILE A 101 -10.78 2.19 0.92
C ILE A 101 -11.98 2.16 -0.03
N GLU A 102 -11.93 1.28 -1.04
CA GLU A 102 -13.08 1.05 -1.93
C GLU A 102 -14.30 0.61 -1.11
N ASP A 103 -15.50 1.10 -1.44
CA ASP A 103 -16.75 0.84 -0.70
C ASP A 103 -17.02 -0.67 -0.47
N ASN A 104 -16.60 -1.52 -1.41
CA ASN A 104 -16.78 -2.98 -1.32
C ASN A 104 -15.65 -3.72 -0.59
N ASN A 105 -14.56 -3.04 -0.23
CA ASN A 105 -13.42 -3.62 0.46
C ASN A 105 -13.64 -3.66 1.98
N THR A 106 -14.68 -4.40 2.38
CA THR A 106 -15.09 -4.55 3.78
C THR A 106 -14.00 -5.14 4.67
N MET A 107 -13.08 -5.93 4.11
CA MET A 107 -11.92 -6.47 4.82
C MET A 107 -10.98 -5.34 5.27
N SER A 108 -10.58 -4.47 4.35
CA SER A 108 -9.67 -3.36 4.67
C SER A 108 -10.37 -2.36 5.57
N TYR A 109 -11.65 -2.05 5.32
CA TYR A 109 -12.43 -1.17 6.19
C TYR A 109 -12.42 -1.65 7.65
N LYS A 110 -12.74 -2.93 7.88
CA LYS A 110 -12.67 -3.54 9.21
C LYS A 110 -11.25 -3.54 9.79
N LEU A 111 -10.23 -3.76 8.97
CA LEU A 111 -8.84 -3.74 9.43
C LEU A 111 -8.45 -2.36 9.96
N PHE A 112 -8.68 -1.29 9.18
CA PHE A 112 -8.30 0.07 9.54
C PHE A 112 -9.12 0.61 10.72
N THR A 113 -10.43 0.37 10.74
CA THR A 113 -11.29 0.76 11.89
C THR A 113 -10.88 0.07 13.19
N ASN A 114 -10.55 -1.23 13.16
CA ASN A 114 -10.00 -1.93 14.32
C ASN A 114 -8.62 -1.40 14.77
N MET A 115 -7.94 -0.64 13.93
CA MET A 115 -6.68 0.03 14.24
C MET A 115 -6.88 1.50 14.68
N GLY A 116 -8.12 1.96 14.84
CA GLY A 116 -8.45 3.29 15.33
C GLY A 116 -8.61 4.36 14.24
N PHE A 117 -8.59 3.98 12.96
CA PHE A 117 -8.95 4.91 11.89
C PHE A 117 -10.45 5.19 11.93
N LEU A 118 -10.80 6.46 11.75
CA LEU A 118 -12.18 6.91 11.69
C LEU A 118 -12.51 7.30 10.25
N GLU A 119 -13.72 6.95 9.81
CA GLU A 119 -14.25 7.40 8.53
C GLU A 119 -14.64 8.88 8.65
N ASP A 120 -14.16 9.69 7.70
CA ASP A 120 -14.61 11.07 7.53
C ASP A 120 -15.66 11.12 6.41
N SER A 121 -16.94 11.13 6.80
CA SER A 121 -18.05 11.16 5.84
C SER A 121 -18.16 12.46 5.05
N SER A 122 -17.43 13.51 5.45
CA SER A 122 -17.38 14.78 4.71
C SER A 122 -16.43 14.72 3.50
N TYR A 123 -15.59 13.69 3.42
CA TYR A 123 -14.59 13.54 2.36
C TYR A 123 -14.80 12.28 1.53
N ARG A 124 -14.94 12.43 0.21
CA ARG A 124 -15.02 11.30 -0.73
C ARG A 124 -14.03 11.51 -1.87
N ALA A 125 -13.34 10.44 -2.24
CA ALA A 125 -12.43 10.41 -3.38
C ALA A 125 -12.98 9.50 -4.48
N ALA A 126 -12.70 9.85 -5.74
CA ALA A 126 -13.00 9.03 -6.89
C ALA A 126 -11.76 8.96 -7.81
N TRP A 127 -11.45 7.76 -8.29
CA TRP A 127 -10.45 7.53 -9.33
C TRP A 127 -11.18 7.21 -10.62
N ILE A 128 -10.90 7.97 -11.66
CA ILE A 128 -11.54 7.84 -12.96
C ILE A 128 -10.43 7.53 -13.98
N GLU A 129 -10.55 6.39 -14.64
CA GLU A 129 -9.69 6.04 -15.76
C GLU A 129 -10.32 6.55 -17.06
N PHE A 130 -9.54 7.32 -17.83
CA PHE A 130 -9.95 7.78 -19.15
C PHE A 130 -9.37 6.83 -20.20
N ASN A 131 -10.24 6.04 -20.81
CA ASN A 131 -9.89 5.26 -21.99
C ASN A 131 -9.95 6.19 -23.21
N PHE A 132 -8.82 6.79 -23.55
CA PHE A 132 -8.69 7.42 -24.86
C PHE A 132 -8.71 6.29 -25.88
N GLY A 133 -9.79 6.21 -26.67
CA GLY A 133 -9.90 5.23 -27.74
C GLY A 133 -8.64 5.27 -28.60
N SER A 134 -8.15 4.11 -29.03
CA SER A 134 -7.19 4.04 -30.11
C SER A 134 -7.80 4.81 -31.27
N GLY A 135 -7.23 5.96 -31.60
CA GLY A 135 -7.62 6.70 -32.80
C GLY A 135 -7.34 5.79 -33.99
N ASP A 136 -8.42 5.23 -34.54
CA ASP A 136 -8.45 4.75 -35.92
C ASP A 136 -8.39 5.96 -36.88
#